data_AF-A0A535K2Q8-F1
#
_entry.id   AF-A0A535K2Q8-F1
#
_cell.length_a   1.000
_cell.length_b   1.000
_cell.length_c   1.000
_cell.angle_alpha   90.00
_cell.angle_beta   90.00
_cell.angle_gamma   90.00
#
_symmetry.space_group_name_H-M   'P 1'
#
loop_
_entity.id
_entity.type
_entity.pdbx_description
1 polymer ?
#
loop_
_entity_poly.entity_id
_entity_poly.type
_entity_poly.pdbx_seq_one_letter_code
_entity_poly.pdbx_strand_id
1 'polypeptide(L)' 'MPRVKAKRPYTSTLRQQQASQTRLRILDTAQRLFTERGYAATTMEAIASEAGVATDTVYATFR' A
#
# COMPACT_ATOMS: atom_id res chain seq x y z
N MET A 1 3.79 42.00 -7.40
CA MET A 1 4.32 40.73 -6.84
C MET A 1 3.19 39.97 -6.15
N PRO A 2 2.70 38.80 -6.61
CA PRO A 2 1.77 38.00 -5.82
C PRO A 2 2.55 36.95 -5.00
N ARG A 3 2.41 36.98 -3.66
CA ARG A 3 2.92 35.95 -2.73
C ARG A 3 1.98 34.74 -2.79
N VAL A 4 2.45 33.62 -3.32
CA VAL A 4 1.71 32.35 -3.24
C VAL A 4 1.78 31.82 -1.81
N LYS A 5 0.61 31.67 -1.17
CA LYS A 5 0.42 31.19 0.20
C LYS A 5 0.97 29.77 0.37
N ALA A 6 1.84 29.57 1.37
CA ALA A 6 2.38 28.26 1.71
C ALA A 6 1.27 27.30 2.16
N LYS A 7 1.07 26.23 1.39
CA LYS A 7 0.10 25.16 1.66
C LYS A 7 0.62 24.32 2.84
N ARG A 8 -0.09 24.36 3.97
CA ARG A 8 0.18 23.55 5.19
C ARG A 8 0.51 22.09 4.82
N PRO A 9 1.56 21.47 5.37
CA PRO A 9 1.99 20.10 5.02
C PRO A 9 1.12 19.01 5.66
N TYR A 10 -0.17 19.29 5.92
CA TYR A 10 -1.12 18.36 6.54
C TYR A 10 -1.34 17.08 5.71
N THR A 11 -1.07 17.16 4.40
CA THR A 11 -1.22 16.03 3.49
C THR A 11 -0.11 14.98 3.64
N SER A 12 1.08 15.33 4.13
CA SER A 12 2.21 14.38 4.20
C SER A 12 2.07 13.37 5.33
N THR A 13 1.64 13.80 6.52
CA THR A 13 1.49 12.89 7.68
C THR A 13 0.35 11.91 7.48
N LEU A 14 -0.81 12.39 7.00
CA LEU A 14 -1.95 11.53 6.71
C LEU A 14 -1.65 10.55 5.58
N ARG A 15 -0.97 10.97 4.51
CA ARG A 15 -0.55 10.05 3.44
C ARG A 15 0.46 9.01 3.93
N GLN A 16 1.40 9.38 4.78
CA GLN A 16 2.34 8.43 5.38
C GLN A 16 1.63 7.41 6.26
N GLN A 17 0.68 7.85 7.10
CA GLN A 17 -0.14 6.96 7.92
C GLN A 17 -1.02 6.03 7.07
N GLN A 18 -1.56 6.54 5.97
CA GLN A 18 -2.37 5.76 5.05
C GLN A 18 -1.52 4.75 4.27
N ALA A 19 -0.30 5.11 3.90
CA ALA A 19 0.66 4.20 3.28
C ALA A 19 1.09 3.08 4.24
N SER A 20 1.36 3.38 5.51
CA SER A 20 1.70 2.35 6.50
C SER A 20 0.52 1.42 6.81
N GLN A 21 -0.70 1.93 6.92
CA GLN A 21 -1.91 1.09 7.04
C GLN A 21 -2.12 0.20 5.81
N THR A 22 -1.87 0.74 4.62
CA THR A 22 -1.97 -0.01 3.37
C THR A 22 -0.92 -1.12 3.31
N ARG A 23 0.32 -0.83 3.71
CA ARG A 23 1.40 -1.82 3.81
C ARG A 23 1.08 -2.94 4.80
N LEU A 24 0.53 -2.62 5.97
CA LEU A 24 0.13 -3.63 6.95
C LEU A 24 -0.97 -4.55 6.40
N ARG A 25 -1.97 -4.00 5.71
CA ARG A 25 -3.01 -4.80 5.04
C ARG A 25 -2.42 -5.74 4.00
N ILE A 26 -1.49 -5.27 3.17
CA ILE A 26 -0.82 -6.09 2.16
C ILE A 26 -0.05 -7.24 2.83
N LEU A 27 0.69 -6.96 3.91
CA LEU A 27 1.45 -8.00 4.63
C LEU A 27 0.54 -9.06 5.27
N ASP A 28 -0.56 -8.64 5.89
CA ASP A 28 -1.54 -9.56 6.50
C ASP A 28 -2.17 -10.48 5.45
N THR A 29 -2.66 -9.91 4.35
CA THR A 29 -3.23 -10.71 3.24
C THR A 29 -2.19 -11.59 2.56
N ALA A 30 -0.97 -11.09 2.33
CA ALA A 30 0.11 -11.90 1.79
C ALA A 30 0.42 -13.09 2.69
N GLN A 31 0.54 -12.88 4.01
CA GLN A 31 0.80 -13.95 4.97
C GLN A 31 -0.31 -15.01 4.96
N ARG A 32 -1.58 -14.59 4.92
CA ARG A 32 -2.73 -15.51 4.85
C ARG A 32 -2.73 -16.30 3.55
N LEU A 33 -2.57 -15.64 2.41
CA LEU A 33 -2.52 -16.28 1.09
C LEU A 33 -1.34 -17.25 0.96
N PHE A 34 -0.15 -16.86 1.44
CA PHE A 34 1.01 -17.75 1.45
C PHE A 34 0.80 -18.99 2.33
N THR A 35 0.06 -18.87 3.43
CA THR A 35 -0.24 -20.00 4.31
C THR A 35 -1.32 -20.92 3.73
N GLU A 36 -2.35 -20.35 3.09
CA GLU A 36 -3.48 -21.11 2.55
C GLU A 36 -3.18 -21.75 1.19
N ARG A 37 -2.53 -21.01 0.29
CA ARG A 37 -2.32 -21.42 -1.12
C ARG A 37 -0.88 -21.82 -1.41
N GLY A 38 0.05 -21.51 -0.50
CA GLY A 38 1.48 -21.68 -0.73
C GLY A 38 2.09 -20.51 -1.52
N TYR A 39 3.41 -20.36 -1.38
CA TYR A 39 4.17 -19.24 -1.98
C TYR A 39 4.09 -19.23 -3.52
N ALA A 40 4.17 -20.41 -4.15
CA ALA A 40 4.19 -20.54 -5.60
C ALA A 40 2.84 -20.24 -6.29
N ALA A 41 1.72 -20.41 -5.58
CA ALA A 41 0.38 -20.15 -6.14
C ALA A 41 -0.13 -18.73 -5.87
N THR A 42 0.57 -17.95 -5.04
CA THR A 42 0.14 -16.62 -4.63
C THR A 42 0.80 -15.55 -5.50
N THR A 43 0.03 -14.91 -6.38
CA THR A 43 0.52 -13.80 -7.21
C THR A 43 0.39 -12.45 -6.49
N MET A 44 1.23 -11.50 -6.87
CA MET A 44 1.14 -10.13 -6.35
C MET A 44 -0.21 -9.48 -6.66
N GLU A 45 -0.83 -9.85 -7.78
CA GLU A 45 -2.18 -9.42 -8.18
C GLU A 45 -3.25 -9.97 -7.26
N ALA A 46 -3.16 -11.26 -6.87
CA ALA A 46 -4.08 -11.86 -5.92
C ALA A 46 -3.99 -11.16 -4.55
N ILE A 47 -2.77 -10.89 -4.08
CA ILE A 47 -2.54 -10.14 -2.84
C ILE A 47 -3.11 -8.72 -2.95
N ALA A 48 -2.86 -8.02 -4.06
CA ALA A 48 -3.36 -6.67 -4.28
C ALA A 48 -4.89 -6.61 -4.28
N SER A 49 -5.53 -7.56 -4.99
CA SER A 49 -6.98 -7.71 -5.03
C SER A 49 -7.57 -7.98 -3.65
N GLU A 50 -6.98 -8.90 -2.88
CA GLU A 50 -7.45 -9.27 -1.54
C GLU A 50 -7.24 -8.12 -0.53
N ALA A 51 -6.12 -7.40 -0.64
CA ALA A 51 -5.78 -6.27 0.22
C ALA A 51 -6.57 -4.98 -0.13
N GLY A 52 -7.28 -4.96 -1.25
CA GLY A 52 -8.01 -3.78 -1.74
C GLY A 52 -7.08 -2.66 -2.21
N VAL A 53 -5.95 -3.01 -2.81
CA VAL A 53 -4.94 -2.06 -3.31
C VAL A 53 -4.64 -2.31 -4.78
N ALA A 54 -4.16 -1.29 -5.49
CA ALA A 54 -3.64 -1.50 -6.84
C ALA A 54 -2.34 -2.29 -6.79
N THR A 55 -2.13 -3.18 -7.77
CA THR A 55 -0.87 -3.94 -7.91
C THR A 55 0.34 -3.00 -8.02
N ASP A 56 0.19 -1.85 -8.70
CA ASP A 56 1.20 -0.79 -8.75
C ASP A 56 1.56 -0.24 -7.37
N THR A 57 0.59 -0.12 -6.46
CA THR A 57 0.86 0.32 -5.08
C THR A 57 1.68 -0.71 -4.33
N VAL A 58 1.47 -2.00 -4.57
CA VAL A 58 2.28 -3.07 -3.99
C VAL A 58 3.71 -2.96 -4.52
N TYR A 59 3.90 -2.89 -5.85
CA TYR A 59 5.23 -2.72 -6.44
C TYR A 59 5.93 -1.42 -5.99
N ALA A 60 5.20 -0.32 -5.87
CA ALA A 60 5.75 0.96 -5.39
C ALA A 60 6.14 0.92 -3.90
N THR A 61 5.47 0.09 -3.09
CA THR A 61 5.74 -0.06 -1.66
C THR A 61 6.89 -1.03 -1.38
N PHE A 62 7.10 -2.03 -2.25
CA PHE A 62 8.10 -3.10 -2.10
C PHE A 62 9.24 -3.04 -3.15
N ARG A 63 9.47 -1.87 -3.76
CA ARG A 63 10.66 -1.56 -4.57
C ARG A 63 11.93 -1.46 -3.73
#